data_AF-A0AAD4E618-F1
#
_entry.id   AF-A0AAD4E618-F1
#
_cell.length_a   1.000
_cell.length_b   1.000
_cell.length_c   1.000
_cell.angle_alpha   90.00
_cell.angle_beta   90.00
_cell.angle_gamma   90.00
#
_symmetry.space_group_name_H-M   'P 1'
#
loop_
_entity.id
_entity.type
_entity.pdbx_description
1 polymer ?
#
loop_
_entity_poly.entity_id
_entity_poly.type
_entity_poly.pdbx_seq_one_letter_code
_entity_poly.pdbx_strand_id
1 'polypeptide(L)' 'VYRVHWLRTKALRDRWAEELILVEPEMGWTLECFLFKASMWLTRLTSNGEAQTEGHKCYAIRQAHMYQELAKHAQAGFI' A
#
# COMPACT_ATOMS: atom_id res chain seq x y z
N VAL A 1 6.60 -31.24 -30.98
CA VAL A 1 5.55 -30.62 -30.15
C VAL A 1 5.89 -30.62 -28.64
N TYR A 2 6.39 -31.73 -28.09
CA TYR A 2 6.73 -31.87 -26.65
C TYR A 2 7.70 -30.81 -26.08
N ARG A 3 8.75 -30.46 -26.83
CA ARG A 3 9.77 -29.47 -26.41
C ARG A 3 9.23 -28.06 -26.20
N VAL A 4 8.31 -27.61 -27.07
CA VAL A 4 7.69 -26.27 -26.97
C VAL A 4 6.74 -26.21 -25.77
N HIS A 5 6.01 -27.28 -25.51
CA HIS A 5 5.14 -27.38 -24.34
C HIS A 5 5.96 -27.29 -23.04
N TRP A 6 7.08 -28.03 -22.96
CA TRP A 6 7.98 -27.96 -21.80
C TRP A 6 8.56 -26.55 -21.56
N LEU A 7 9.01 -25.86 -22.61
CA LEU A 7 9.54 -24.49 -22.49
C LEU A 7 8.50 -23.50 -21.96
N ARG A 8 7.24 -23.62 -22.41
CA ARG A 8 6.13 -22.77 -21.93
C ARG A 8 5.82 -23.03 -20.46
N THR A 9 5.72 -24.30 -20.07
CA THR A 9 5.46 -24.67 -18.67
C THR A 9 6.61 -24.23 -17.76
N LYS A 10 7.85 -24.36 -18.23
CA LYS A 10 9.03 -23.86 -17.50
C LYS A 10 8.96 -22.34 -17.32
N ALA A 11 8.71 -21.59 -18.39
CA ALA A 11 8.62 -20.13 -18.33
C ALA A 11 7.49 -19.66 -17.40
N LEU A 12 6.33 -20.33 -17.42
CA LEU A 12 5.24 -20.03 -16.49
C LEU A 12 5.66 -20.25 -15.04
N ARG A 13 6.30 -21.38 -14.75
CA ARG A 13 6.80 -21.68 -13.40
C ARG A 13 7.84 -20.65 -12.94
N ASP A 14 8.79 -20.32 -13.80
CA ASP A 14 9.85 -19.35 -13.49
C ASP A 14 9.24 -17.96 -13.21
N ARG A 15 8.25 -17.54 -14.01
CA ARG A 15 7.48 -16.29 -13.76
C ARG A 15 6.73 -16.33 -12.43
N TRP A 16 6.07 -17.44 -12.09
CA TRP A 16 5.39 -17.57 -10.80
C TRP A 16 6.37 -17.48 -9.62
N ALA A 17 7.59 -18.02 -9.77
CA ALA A 17 8.62 -17.91 -8.75
C ALA A 17 9.11 -16.46 -8.60
N GLU A 18 9.27 -15.73 -9.72
CA GLU A 18 9.60 -14.30 -9.71
C GLU A 18 8.48 -13.47 -9.06
N GLU A 19 7.22 -13.68 -9.44
CA GLU A 19 6.06 -12.99 -8.88
C GLU A 19 5.97 -13.19 -7.36
N LEU A 20 6.20 -14.41 -6.87
CA LEU A 20 6.19 -14.69 -5.43
C LEU A 20 7.24 -13.86 -4.66
N ILE A 21 8.44 -13.70 -5.22
CA ILE A 21 9.52 -12.91 -4.62
C ILE A 21 9.16 -11.42 -4.57
N LEU A 22 8.37 -10.92 -5.51
CA LEU A 22 7.99 -9.51 -5.60
C LEU A 22 6.78 -9.16 -4.74
N VAL A 23 5.80 -10.07 -4.65
CA VAL A 23 4.54 -9.84 -3.93
C VAL A 23 4.76 -9.59 -2.44
N GLU A 24 5.67 -10.32 -1.80
CA GLU A 24 5.95 -10.13 -0.36
C GLU A 24 6.47 -8.71 -0.04
N PRO A 25 7.50 -8.17 -0.72
CA PRO A 25 7.90 -6.76 -0.60
C PRO A 25 6.79 -5.77 -0.95
N GLU A 26 6.01 -6.03 -2.00
CA GLU A 26 4.92 -5.13 -2.45
C GLU A 26 3.81 -5.00 -1.40
N MET A 27 3.48 -6.09 -0.70
CA MET A 27 2.57 -6.08 0.44
C MET A 27 3.11 -5.18 1.57
N GLY A 28 4.41 -5.30 1.88
CA GLY A 28 5.08 -4.42 2.84
C GLY A 28 5.05 -2.94 2.42
N TRP A 29 5.38 -2.64 1.16
CA TRP A 29 5.33 -1.27 0.64
C TRP A 29 3.91 -0.69 0.64
N THR A 30 2.89 -1.52 0.42
CA THR A 30 1.48 -1.09 0.48
C THR A 30 1.12 -0.61 1.89
N LEU A 31 1.55 -1.35 2.93
CA LEU A 31 1.36 -0.95 4.33
C LEU A 31 2.08 0.36 4.63
N GLU A 32 3.36 0.46 4.27
CA GLU A 32 4.16 1.67 4.49
C GLU A 32 3.58 2.89 3.76
N CYS A 33 3.05 2.69 2.55
CA CYS A 33 2.38 3.74 1.81
C CYS A 33 1.14 4.26 2.55
N PHE A 34 0.31 3.39 3.13
CA PHE A 34 -0.86 3.82 3.91
C PHE A 34 -0.46 4.57 5.18
N LEU A 35 0.54 4.09 5.92
CA LEU A 35 1.04 4.79 7.11
C LEU A 35 1.63 6.16 6.75
N PHE A 36 2.39 6.23 5.67
CA PHE A 36 2.92 7.49 5.15
C PHE A 36 1.79 8.47 4.75
N LYS A 37 0.73 7.99 4.10
CA LYS A 37 -0.42 8.84 3.77
C LYS A 37 -1.12 9.35 5.03
N ALA A 38 -1.29 8.50 6.05
CA ALA A 38 -1.88 8.91 7.32
C ALA A 38 -1.04 10.01 8.00
N SER A 39 0.28 9.83 8.09
CA SER A 39 1.18 10.81 8.70
C SER A 39 1.24 12.12 7.91
N MET A 40 1.19 12.05 6.58
CA MET A 40 1.10 13.24 5.71
C MET A 40 -0.17 14.05 6.01
N TRP A 41 -1.33 13.41 6.18
CA TRP A 41 -2.57 14.11 6.53
C TRP A 41 -2.52 14.73 7.94
N LEU A 42 -1.91 14.05 8.90
CA LEU A 42 -1.71 14.62 10.24
C LEU A 42 -0.74 15.80 10.23
N THR A 43 0.32 15.73 9.43
CA THR A 43 1.28 16.84 9.27
C THR A 43 0.59 18.10 8.76
N ARG A 44 -0.36 17.93 7.83
CA ARG A 44 -1.17 19.03 7.28
C ARG A 44 -2.01 19.77 8.33
N LEU A 45 -2.28 19.19 9.51
CA LEU A 45 -2.94 19.91 10.61
C LEU A 45 -2.06 21.04 11.18
N THR A 46 -0.74 20.89 11.09
CA THR A 46 0.24 21.78 11.71
C THR A 46 0.98 22.67 10.70
N SER A 47 1.02 22.27 9.42
CA SER A 47 1.94 22.84 8.44
C SER A 47 1.44 24.08 7.68
N ASN A 48 0.24 24.59 7.95
CA ASN A 48 -0.30 25.70 7.14
C ASN A 48 -0.17 27.03 7.88
N GLY A 49 0.66 27.92 7.33
CA GLY A 49 0.71 29.34 7.70
C GLY A 49 -0.54 30.14 7.30
N GLU A 50 -1.55 29.48 6.71
CA GLU A 50 -2.89 30.01 6.48
C GLU A 50 -3.85 29.53 7.55
N ALA A 51 -4.81 30.37 7.93
CA ALA A 51 -5.85 30.03 8.90
C ALA A 51 -6.69 28.84 8.40
N GLN A 52 -6.33 27.61 8.81
CA GLN A 52 -7.13 26.44 8.52
C GLN A 52 -8.49 26.56 9.20
N THR A 53 -9.54 26.52 8.40
CA THR A 53 -10.91 26.38 8.91
C THR A 53 -11.04 25.06 9.66
N GLU A 54 -11.97 25.03 10.61
CA GLU A 54 -12.26 23.83 11.39
C GLU A 54 -12.67 22.65 10.49
N GLY A 55 -13.34 22.93 9.37
CA GLY A 55 -13.70 21.93 8.37
C GLY A 55 -12.48 21.24 7.73
N HIS A 56 -11.41 21.99 7.42
CA HIS A 56 -10.19 21.41 6.86
C HIS A 56 -9.52 20.45 7.85
N LYS A 57 -9.49 20.82 9.14
CA LYS A 57 -8.93 19.97 10.20
C LYS A 57 -9.73 18.69 10.37
N CYS A 58 -11.06 18.81 10.46
CA CYS A 58 -11.96 17.66 10.53
C CYS A 58 -11.78 16.71 9.34
N TYR A 59 -11.65 17.26 8.13
CA TYR A 59 -11.43 16.43 6.94
C TYR A 59 -10.07 15.75 6.95
N ALA A 60 -8.99 16.47 7.31
CA ALA A 60 -7.65 15.90 7.41
C ALA A 60 -7.58 14.77 8.45
N ILE A 61 -8.20 14.94 9.62
CA ILE A 61 -8.31 13.90 10.65
C ILE A 61 -9.03 12.67 10.09
N ARG A 62 -10.17 12.88 9.41
CA ARG A 62 -10.92 11.78 8.78
C ARG A 62 -10.08 11.02 7.75
N GLN A 63 -9.31 11.73 6.92
CA GLN A 63 -8.42 11.10 5.94
C GLN A 63 -7.31 10.30 6.62
N ALA A 64 -6.66 10.87 7.65
CA ALA A 64 -5.64 10.17 8.42
C ALA A 64 -6.20 8.86 9.02
N HIS A 65 -7.37 8.93 9.65
CA HIS A 65 -8.04 7.76 10.22
C HIS A 65 -8.37 6.70 9.16
N MET A 66 -8.89 7.10 8.00
CA MET A 66 -9.19 6.17 6.90
C MET A 66 -7.93 5.40 6.47
N TYR A 67 -6.80 6.08 6.29
CA TYR A 67 -5.54 5.41 5.92
C TYR A 67 -4.99 4.50 7.03
N GLN A 68 -5.19 4.86 8.30
CA GLN A 68 -4.85 3.97 9.42
C GLN A 68 -5.67 2.69 9.40
N GLU A 69 -6.97 2.77 9.12
CA GLU A 69 -7.84 1.58 9.01
C GLU A 69 -7.45 0.71 7.81
N LEU A 70 -7.10 1.32 6.67
CA LEU A 70 -6.56 0.58 5.52
C LEU A 70 -5.25 -0.13 5.87
N ALA A 71 -4.34 0.54 6.59
CA ALA A 71 -3.09 -0.08 7.04
C ALA A 71 -3.34 -1.27 7.97
N LYS A 72 -4.27 -1.15 8.94
CA LYS A 72 -4.65 -2.26 9.82
C LYS A 72 -5.25 -3.43 9.04
N HIS A 73 -6.14 -3.14 8.09
CA HIS A 73 -6.76 -4.18 7.26
C HIS A 73 -5.73 -4.88 6.38
N ALA A 74 -4.82 -4.12 5.76
CA ALA A 74 -3.72 -4.66 4.96
C ALA A 74 -2.79 -5.53 5.82
N GLN A 75 -2.41 -5.05 7.00
CA GLN A 75 -1.59 -5.79 7.94
C GLN A 75 -2.24 -7.12 8.36
N ALA A 76 -3.56 -7.14 8.58
CA ALA A 76 -4.28 -8.36 8.94
C ALA A 76 -4.47 -9.32 7.76
N GLY A 77 -4.54 -8.82 6.53
CA GLY A 77 -4.80 -9.60 5.33
C GLY A 77 -3.56 -10.11 4.59
N PHE A 78 -2.38 -9.56 4.87
CA PHE A 78 -1.10 -9.96 4.26
C PHE A 78 -0.33 -11.01 5.10
N ILE A 79 -0.93 -11.51 6.19
CA ILE A 79 -0.41 -12.59 7.05
C ILE A 79 -0.82 -13.95 6.51
#